data_AF-A0A2N1MBG5-F1
#
_entry.id   AF-A0A2N1MBG5-F1
#
_cell.length_a   1.000
_cell.length_b   1.000
_cell.length_c   1.000
_cell.angle_alpha   90.00
_cell.angle_beta   90.00
_cell.angle_gamma   90.00
#
_symmetry.space_group_name_H-M   'P 1'
#
loop_
_entity.id
_entity.type
_entity.pdbx_description
1 polymer ?
#
loop_
_entity_poly.entity_id
_entity_poly.type
_entity_poly.pdbx_seq_one_letter_code
_entity_poly.pdbx_strand_id
1 'polypeptide(L)'
;MAEIKMIFSNLEKRHLSNCKDYKDEKVMCDKLISQFENIESFEKLNRTSRNLHRLVEGHMEISHDTMLLMGLSIDQLNKTQKLDLKETKADLKETKNRLDKTELYLTNTANILNETKERLGNELSKKKTKLKKTQDELKDTKAMTKLLSIHRDWIGIFNRKLKKKLGENVFNEIKEAMDDARIYQTDITQCSCVKKLEEILEKVGMSFKDFKLLFETKHLSNEKFHKSPDQTIKDVKEQLLRDSFPDEQKNLVTSLTKLFNALEIWDPHH
;
A
#
# COMPACT_ATOMS: atom_id res chain seq x y z
N MET A 1 -22.63 -89.41 59.83
CA MET A 1 -23.12 -90.11 58.63
C MET A 1 -22.37 -91.42 58.36
N ALA A 2 -21.02 -91.41 58.36
CA ALA A 2 -20.21 -92.64 58.33
C ALA A 2 -20.57 -93.59 59.49
N GLU A 3 -20.83 -93.05 60.68
CA GLU A 3 -21.32 -93.83 61.83
C GLU A 3 -22.70 -94.46 61.62
N ILE A 4 -23.63 -93.81 60.91
CA ILE A 4 -24.97 -94.35 60.68
C ILE A 4 -24.94 -95.44 59.60
N LYS A 5 -24.17 -95.26 58.51
CA LYS A 5 -23.92 -96.33 57.51
C LYS A 5 -23.23 -97.52 58.16
N MET A 6 -22.29 -97.28 59.06
CA MET A 6 -21.62 -98.32 59.83
C MET A 6 -22.57 -99.03 60.81
N ILE A 7 -23.46 -98.31 61.48
CA ILE A 7 -24.49 -98.88 62.36
C ILE A 7 -25.47 -99.75 61.55
N PHE A 8 -25.95 -99.28 60.40
CA PHE A 8 -26.83 -100.08 59.53
C PHE A 8 -26.13 -101.31 58.94
N SER A 9 -24.88 -101.18 58.49
CA SER A 9 -24.09 -102.32 58.00
C SER A 9 -23.76 -103.32 59.12
N ASN A 10 -23.60 -102.84 60.37
CA ASN A 10 -23.45 -103.69 61.55
C ASN A 10 -24.78 -104.35 61.98
N LEU A 11 -25.92 -103.67 61.80
CA LEU A 11 -27.25 -104.23 62.02
C LEU A 11 -27.58 -105.30 60.99
N GLU A 12 -27.27 -105.04 59.71
CA GLU A 12 -27.38 -106.00 58.61
C GLU A 12 -26.58 -107.26 58.94
N LYS A 13 -25.29 -107.12 59.31
CA LYS A 13 -24.43 -108.24 59.74
C LYS A 13 -24.94 -108.98 60.99
N ARG A 14 -25.55 -108.30 61.97
CA ARG A 14 -26.08 -108.95 63.19
C ARG A 14 -27.39 -109.69 62.94
N HIS A 15 -28.30 -109.15 62.13
CA HIS A 15 -29.58 -109.80 61.81
C HIS A 15 -29.42 -110.99 60.86
N LEU A 16 -28.45 -110.91 59.93
CA LEU A 16 -28.04 -112.00 59.01
C LEU A 16 -27.70 -113.34 59.71
N SER A 17 -27.34 -113.30 61.00
CA SER A 17 -26.95 -114.48 61.78
C SER A 17 -28.13 -115.27 62.37
N ASN A 18 -29.35 -114.71 62.43
CA ASN A 18 -30.37 -115.21 63.38
C ASN A 18 -31.81 -115.41 62.85
N CYS A 19 -32.10 -115.30 61.55
CA CYS A 19 -33.49 -115.48 61.07
C CYS A 19 -33.63 -116.31 59.77
N LYS A 20 -34.69 -117.13 59.70
CA LYS A 20 -34.97 -118.12 58.63
C LYS A 20 -35.74 -117.57 57.41
N ASP A 21 -36.19 -116.31 57.41
CA ASP A 21 -36.90 -115.68 56.28
C ASP A 21 -36.07 -114.53 55.67
N TYR A 22 -35.10 -114.93 54.85
CA TYR A 22 -34.00 -114.07 54.39
C TYR A 22 -34.34 -113.10 53.24
N LYS A 23 -35.42 -113.32 52.48
CA LYS A 23 -35.71 -112.56 51.26
C LYS A 23 -36.36 -111.19 51.50
N ASP A 24 -37.24 -111.09 52.48
CA ASP A 24 -38.03 -109.87 52.72
C ASP A 24 -37.24 -108.81 53.49
N GLU A 25 -36.36 -109.22 54.42
CA GLU A 25 -35.50 -108.31 55.19
C GLU A 25 -34.45 -107.61 54.31
N LYS A 26 -33.82 -108.32 53.38
CA LYS A 26 -32.81 -107.72 52.48
C LYS A 26 -33.43 -106.70 51.53
N VAL A 27 -34.61 -107.00 50.96
CA VAL A 27 -35.36 -106.05 50.12
C VAL A 27 -35.76 -104.81 50.91
N MET A 28 -36.07 -104.96 52.20
CA MET A 28 -36.35 -103.83 53.09
C MET A 28 -35.10 -102.97 53.33
N CYS A 29 -33.94 -103.59 53.58
CA CYS A 29 -32.66 -102.89 53.74
C CYS A 29 -32.24 -102.14 52.46
N ASP A 30 -32.31 -102.76 51.29
CA ASP A 30 -31.97 -102.13 50.01
C ASP A 30 -32.91 -100.94 49.69
N LYS A 31 -34.20 -101.07 50.02
CA LYS A 31 -35.20 -99.99 49.87
C LYS A 31 -34.93 -98.82 50.82
N LEU A 32 -34.51 -99.09 52.06
CA LEU A 32 -34.08 -98.07 53.01
C LEU A 32 -32.80 -97.37 52.51
N ILE A 33 -31.80 -98.12 52.03
CA ILE A 33 -30.56 -97.55 51.46
C ILE A 33 -30.87 -96.63 50.27
N SER A 34 -31.73 -97.06 49.33
CA SER A 34 -32.16 -96.24 48.19
C SER A 34 -32.93 -94.98 48.63
N GLN A 35 -33.79 -95.08 49.65
CA GLN A 35 -34.46 -93.91 50.24
C GLN A 35 -33.44 -92.94 50.88
N PHE A 36 -32.41 -93.45 51.56
CA PHE A 36 -31.33 -92.65 52.13
C PHE A 36 -30.46 -91.97 51.05
N GLU A 37 -30.17 -92.64 49.93
CA GLU A 37 -29.44 -92.05 48.79
C GLU A 37 -30.26 -90.96 48.09
N ASN A 38 -31.58 -91.12 48.01
CA ASN A 38 -32.49 -90.08 47.53
C ASN A 38 -32.53 -88.86 48.48
N ILE A 39 -32.48 -89.08 49.81
CA ILE A 39 -32.38 -88.00 50.81
C ILE A 39 -31.04 -87.27 50.69
N GLU A 40 -29.93 -87.99 50.52
CA GLU A 40 -28.60 -87.38 50.32
C GLU A 40 -28.55 -86.55 49.02
N SER A 41 -29.19 -87.04 47.96
CA SER A 41 -29.32 -86.33 46.68
C SER A 41 -30.18 -85.08 46.81
N PHE A 42 -31.27 -85.14 47.57
CA PHE A 42 -32.13 -83.99 47.86
C PHE A 42 -31.43 -82.94 48.73
N GLU A 43 -30.66 -83.34 49.73
CA GLU A 43 -29.85 -82.41 50.53
C GLU A 43 -28.80 -81.70 49.67
N LYS A 44 -28.11 -82.43 48.79
CA LYS A 44 -27.16 -81.86 47.83
C LYS A 44 -27.86 -80.86 46.90
N LEU A 45 -29.02 -81.20 46.36
CA LEU A 45 -29.84 -80.32 45.53
C LEU A 45 -30.24 -79.04 46.28
N ASN A 46 -30.70 -79.16 47.53
CA ASN A 46 -31.11 -78.02 48.35
C ASN A 46 -29.92 -77.10 48.71
N ARG A 47 -28.72 -77.67 48.96
CA ARG A 47 -27.49 -76.88 49.15
C ARG A 47 -27.14 -76.12 47.87
N THR A 48 -27.18 -76.78 46.72
CA THR A 48 -26.95 -76.15 45.41
C THR A 48 -27.95 -75.04 45.13
N SER A 49 -29.25 -75.27 45.39
CA SER A 49 -30.29 -74.26 45.21
C SER A 49 -30.04 -73.00 46.06
N ARG A 50 -29.64 -73.16 47.32
CA ARG A 50 -29.31 -72.02 48.20
C ARG A 50 -28.06 -71.27 47.74
N ASN A 51 -27.05 -71.98 47.24
CA ASN A 51 -25.85 -71.35 46.68
C ASN A 51 -26.18 -70.57 45.40
N LEU A 52 -27.02 -71.13 44.51
CA LEU A 52 -27.50 -70.45 43.32
C LEU A 52 -28.32 -69.20 43.68
N HIS A 53 -29.18 -69.27 44.69
CA HIS A 53 -29.96 -68.11 45.13
C HIS A 53 -29.06 -66.97 45.63
N ARG A 54 -28.08 -67.28 46.50
CA ARG A 54 -27.08 -66.29 46.97
C ARG A 54 -26.26 -65.71 45.82
N LEU A 55 -25.89 -66.54 44.85
CA LEU A 55 -25.17 -66.10 43.66
C LEU A 55 -26.02 -65.13 42.82
N VAL A 56 -27.30 -65.44 42.61
CA VAL A 56 -28.24 -64.56 41.89
C VAL A 56 -28.47 -63.25 42.64
N GLU A 57 -28.65 -63.28 43.97
CA GLU A 57 -28.75 -62.08 44.81
C GLU A 57 -27.50 -61.20 44.70
N GLY A 58 -26.30 -61.79 44.82
CA GLY A 58 -25.05 -61.06 44.64
C GLY A 58 -24.90 -60.45 43.24
N HIS A 59 -25.32 -61.16 42.19
CA HIS A 59 -25.34 -60.62 40.83
C HIS A 59 -26.33 -59.46 40.67
N MET A 60 -27.51 -59.52 41.31
CA MET A 60 -28.49 -58.43 41.27
C MET A 60 -27.98 -57.19 42.00
N GLU A 61 -27.31 -57.36 43.15
CA GLU A 61 -26.68 -56.26 43.90
C GLU A 61 -25.56 -55.60 43.08
N ILE A 62 -24.65 -56.39 42.52
CA ILE A 62 -23.59 -55.90 41.62
C ILE A 62 -24.21 -55.17 40.41
N SER A 63 -25.28 -55.72 39.83
CA SER A 63 -25.99 -55.10 38.70
C SER A 63 -26.63 -53.77 39.09
N HIS A 64 -27.18 -53.66 40.29
CA HIS A 64 -27.79 -52.43 40.80
C HIS A 64 -26.74 -51.33 41.01
N ASP A 65 -25.65 -51.65 41.69
CA ASP A 65 -24.53 -50.72 41.92
C ASP A 65 -23.92 -50.23 40.61
N THR A 66 -23.76 -51.15 39.65
CA THR A 66 -23.26 -50.80 38.31
C THR A 66 -24.21 -49.84 37.60
N MET A 67 -25.53 -50.06 37.70
CA MET A 67 -26.53 -49.17 37.10
C MET A 67 -26.54 -47.78 37.76
N LEU A 68 -26.35 -47.71 39.08
CA LEU A 68 -26.23 -46.45 39.82
C LEU A 68 -24.98 -45.67 39.37
N LEU A 69 -23.82 -46.33 39.29
CA LEU A 69 -22.57 -45.73 38.82
C LEU A 69 -22.68 -45.21 37.38
N MET A 70 -23.35 -45.95 36.50
CA MET A 70 -23.64 -45.51 35.13
C MET A 70 -24.50 -44.24 35.12
N GLY A 71 -25.56 -44.19 35.93
CA GLY A 71 -26.41 -43.00 36.07
C GLY A 71 -25.62 -41.76 36.50
N LEU A 72 -24.80 -41.89 37.55
CA LEU A 72 -23.94 -40.81 38.03
C LEU A 72 -22.93 -40.36 36.96
N SER A 73 -22.37 -41.28 36.20
CA SER A 73 -21.42 -40.98 35.13
C SER A 73 -22.09 -40.22 33.97
N ILE A 74 -23.32 -40.58 33.61
CA ILE A 74 -24.12 -39.89 32.60
C ILE A 74 -24.43 -38.45 33.05
N ASP A 75 -24.84 -38.27 34.31
CA ASP A 75 -25.14 -36.95 34.85
C ASP A 75 -23.91 -36.03 34.90
N GLN A 76 -22.76 -36.58 35.30
CA GLN A 76 -21.49 -35.86 35.26
C GLN A 76 -21.12 -35.45 33.84
N LEU A 77 -21.22 -36.38 32.89
CA LEU A 77 -20.90 -36.13 31.49
C LEU A 77 -21.79 -35.02 30.90
N ASN A 78 -23.10 -35.07 31.15
CA ASN A 78 -24.06 -34.05 30.73
C ASN A 78 -23.74 -32.67 31.33
N LYS A 79 -23.36 -32.63 32.62
CA LYS A 79 -23.01 -31.38 33.31
C LYS A 79 -21.75 -30.76 32.73
N THR A 80 -20.70 -31.55 32.53
CA THR A 80 -19.43 -31.08 31.97
C THR A 80 -19.62 -30.58 30.54
N GLN A 81 -20.28 -31.36 29.68
CA GLN A 81 -20.57 -30.94 28.29
C GLN A 81 -21.35 -29.62 28.22
N LYS A 82 -22.32 -29.40 29.12
CA LYS A 82 -23.10 -28.17 29.16
C LYS A 82 -22.27 -26.95 29.56
N LEU A 83 -21.32 -27.13 30.48
CA LEU A 83 -20.41 -26.07 30.90
C LEU A 83 -19.44 -25.71 29.77
N ASP A 84 -18.78 -26.71 29.19
CA ASP A 84 -17.82 -26.53 28.09
C ASP A 84 -18.46 -25.84 26.88
N LEU A 85 -19.70 -26.22 26.54
CA LEU A 85 -20.45 -25.61 25.44
C LEU A 85 -20.80 -24.14 25.73
N LYS A 86 -21.10 -23.81 26.99
CA LYS A 86 -21.41 -22.43 27.39
C LYS A 86 -20.17 -21.54 27.32
N GLU A 87 -19.03 -22.06 27.78
CA GLU A 87 -17.72 -21.39 27.71
C GLU A 87 -17.31 -21.16 26.26
N THR A 88 -17.31 -22.22 25.44
CA THR A 88 -17.00 -22.13 24.00
C THR A 88 -17.89 -21.11 23.28
N LYS A 89 -19.18 -21.03 23.64
CA LYS A 89 -20.11 -20.04 23.05
C LYS A 89 -19.77 -18.61 23.46
N ALA A 90 -19.28 -18.40 24.69
CA ALA A 90 -18.84 -17.08 25.15
C ALA A 90 -17.57 -16.65 24.40
N ASP A 91 -16.60 -17.55 24.26
CA ASP A 91 -15.33 -17.30 23.56
C ASP A 91 -15.56 -16.99 22.06
N LEU A 92 -16.47 -17.73 21.43
CA LEU A 92 -16.88 -17.48 20.04
C LEU A 92 -17.50 -16.08 19.89
N LYS A 93 -18.34 -15.66 20.84
CA LYS A 93 -18.95 -14.34 20.82
C LYS A 93 -17.90 -13.23 20.97
N GLU A 94 -16.94 -13.42 21.88
CA GLU A 94 -15.84 -12.47 22.06
C GLU A 94 -14.96 -12.39 20.81
N THR A 95 -14.59 -13.54 20.26
CA THR A 95 -13.77 -13.64 19.04
C THR A 95 -14.45 -12.95 17.86
N LYS A 96 -15.77 -13.14 17.71
CA LYS A 96 -16.56 -12.45 16.69
C LYS A 96 -16.51 -10.92 16.87
N ASN A 97 -16.76 -10.42 18.08
CA ASN A 97 -16.71 -8.98 18.34
C ASN A 97 -15.32 -8.38 18.05
N ARG A 98 -14.25 -9.13 18.35
CA ARG A 98 -12.87 -8.72 18.01
C ARG A 98 -12.65 -8.68 16.50
N LEU A 99 -13.18 -9.66 15.76
CA LEU A 99 -13.10 -9.72 14.31
C LEU A 99 -13.82 -8.51 13.66
N ASP A 100 -15.05 -8.22 14.09
CA ASP A 100 -15.83 -7.08 13.60
C ASP A 100 -15.07 -5.75 13.83
N LYS A 101 -14.43 -5.60 15.00
CA LYS A 101 -13.61 -4.43 15.31
C LYS A 101 -12.39 -4.32 14.39
N THR A 102 -11.71 -5.43 14.12
CA THR A 102 -10.55 -5.46 13.22
C THR A 102 -10.95 -5.14 11.78
N GLU A 103 -12.08 -5.66 11.30
CA GLU A 103 -12.61 -5.36 9.97
C GLU A 103 -12.90 -3.86 9.78
N LEU A 104 -13.47 -3.22 10.81
CA LEU A 104 -13.69 -1.77 10.82
C LEU A 104 -12.37 -0.99 10.74
N TYR A 105 -11.35 -1.38 11.51
CA TYR A 105 -10.03 -0.73 11.45
C TYR A 105 -9.36 -0.89 10.09
N LEU A 106 -9.46 -2.07 9.48
CA LEU A 106 -8.90 -2.33 8.15
C LEU A 106 -9.60 -1.48 7.09
N THR A 107 -10.92 -1.38 7.14
CA THR A 107 -11.71 -0.54 6.23
C THR A 107 -11.31 0.94 6.34
N ASN A 108 -11.22 1.46 7.57
CA ASN A 108 -10.77 2.84 7.80
C ASN A 108 -9.34 3.08 7.29
N THR A 109 -8.44 2.12 7.52
CA THR A 109 -7.06 2.21 7.06
C THR A 109 -6.98 2.22 5.53
N ALA A 110 -7.78 1.39 4.86
CA ALA A 110 -7.85 1.37 3.39
C ALA A 110 -8.35 2.69 2.82
N ASN A 111 -9.35 3.31 3.45
CA ASN A 111 -9.86 4.62 3.04
C ASN A 111 -8.80 5.71 3.18
N ILE A 112 -8.12 5.79 4.34
CA ILE A 112 -7.02 6.75 4.56
C ILE A 112 -5.89 6.54 3.53
N LEU A 113 -5.57 5.29 3.21
CA LEU A 113 -4.55 4.97 2.22
C LEU A 113 -4.94 5.47 0.83
N ASN A 114 -6.20 5.28 0.42
CA ASN A 114 -6.71 5.77 -0.86
C ASN A 114 -6.71 7.29 -0.93
N GLU A 115 -7.20 7.98 0.10
CA GLU A 115 -7.17 9.45 0.17
C GLU A 115 -5.74 10.00 0.09
N THR A 116 -4.80 9.35 0.79
CA THR A 116 -3.38 9.72 0.76
C THR A 116 -2.79 9.54 -0.63
N LYS A 117 -3.12 8.42 -1.30
CA LYS A 117 -2.67 8.13 -2.67
C LYS A 117 -3.18 9.19 -3.66
N GLU A 118 -4.44 9.57 -3.57
CA GLU A 118 -5.02 10.61 -4.43
C GLU A 118 -4.36 11.98 -4.19
N ARG A 119 -4.18 12.37 -2.91
CA ARG A 119 -3.50 13.62 -2.55
C ARG A 119 -2.09 13.68 -3.11
N LEU A 120 -1.30 12.61 -2.93
CA LEU A 120 0.05 12.52 -3.47
C LEU A 120 0.07 12.59 -5.01
N GLY A 121 -0.87 11.91 -5.67
CA GLY A 121 -1.02 11.98 -7.13
C GLY A 121 -1.27 13.41 -7.63
N ASN A 122 -2.16 14.13 -6.95
CA ASN A 122 -2.48 15.53 -7.27
C ASN A 122 -1.30 16.48 -7.03
N GLU A 123 -0.57 16.31 -5.92
CA GLU A 123 0.63 17.11 -5.63
C GLU A 123 1.75 16.86 -6.65
N LEU A 124 1.96 15.60 -7.05
CA LEU A 124 2.94 15.22 -8.08
C LEU A 124 2.60 15.88 -9.42
N SER A 125 1.32 15.84 -9.82
CA SER A 125 0.85 16.48 -11.05
C SER A 125 1.12 18.00 -11.05
N LYS A 126 0.78 18.69 -9.94
CA LYS A 126 1.06 20.12 -9.78
C LYS A 126 2.55 20.46 -9.82
N LYS A 127 3.40 19.63 -9.20
CA LYS A 127 4.87 19.82 -9.25
C LYS A 127 5.40 19.61 -10.67
N LYS A 128 4.90 18.62 -11.40
CA LYS A 128 5.30 18.34 -12.80
C LYS A 128 4.97 19.49 -13.74
N THR A 129 3.78 20.08 -13.64
CA THR A 129 3.38 21.23 -14.47
C THR A 129 4.21 22.47 -14.16
N LYS A 130 4.46 22.77 -12.87
CA LYS A 130 5.36 23.86 -12.46
C LYS A 130 6.78 23.67 -12.99
N LEU A 131 7.34 22.47 -12.83
CA LEU A 131 8.69 22.15 -13.30
C LEU A 131 8.82 22.34 -14.81
N LYS A 132 7.81 21.91 -15.57
CA LYS A 132 7.77 22.08 -17.02
C LYS A 132 7.77 23.56 -17.42
N LYS A 133 6.93 24.37 -16.77
CA LYS A 133 6.88 25.82 -16.99
C LYS A 133 8.24 26.48 -16.69
N THR A 134 8.84 26.18 -15.54
CA THR A 134 10.15 26.73 -15.18
C THR A 134 11.26 26.25 -16.10
N GLN A 135 11.20 25.02 -16.61
CA GLN A 135 12.16 24.51 -17.58
C GLN A 135 12.07 25.27 -18.90
N ASP A 136 10.87 25.58 -19.37
CA ASP A 136 10.65 26.32 -20.60
C ASP A 136 11.10 27.79 -20.42
N GLU A 137 10.74 28.45 -19.32
CA GLU A 137 11.25 29.79 -18.95
C GLU A 137 12.79 29.84 -18.86
N LEU A 138 13.42 28.80 -18.31
CA LEU A 138 14.88 28.72 -18.21
C LEU A 138 15.55 28.57 -19.59
N LYS A 139 14.92 27.84 -20.52
CA LYS A 139 15.41 27.73 -21.90
C LYS A 139 15.33 29.08 -22.60
N ASP A 140 14.22 29.79 -22.45
CA ASP A 140 14.00 31.10 -23.07
C ASP A 140 14.97 32.15 -22.53
N THR A 141 15.15 32.21 -21.21
CA THR A 141 16.12 33.12 -20.56
C THR A 141 17.56 32.80 -20.94
N LYS A 142 17.92 31.52 -21.07
CA LYS A 142 19.25 31.10 -21.54
C LYS A 142 19.49 31.50 -22.99
N ALA A 143 18.50 31.30 -23.87
CA ALA A 143 18.57 31.72 -25.28
C ALA A 143 18.73 33.24 -25.37
N MET A 144 17.91 33.99 -24.64
CA MET A 144 17.98 35.46 -24.59
C MET A 144 19.33 35.94 -24.06
N THR A 145 19.85 35.33 -22.99
CA THR A 145 21.16 35.70 -22.42
C THR A 145 22.29 35.45 -23.41
N LYS A 146 22.27 34.33 -24.15
CA LYS A 146 23.25 34.04 -25.21
C LYS A 146 23.17 35.07 -26.33
N LEU A 147 21.96 35.42 -26.76
CA LEU A 147 21.73 36.42 -27.80
C LEU A 147 22.24 37.79 -27.36
N LEU A 148 21.88 38.25 -26.16
CA LEU A 148 22.35 39.52 -25.60
C LEU A 148 23.87 39.57 -25.47
N SER A 149 24.48 38.52 -24.92
CA SER A 149 25.94 38.46 -24.69
C SER A 149 26.76 38.63 -25.98
N ILE A 150 26.23 38.16 -27.12
CA ILE A 150 26.91 38.26 -28.42
C ILE A 150 26.61 39.61 -29.10
N HIS A 151 25.35 40.06 -29.04
CA HIS A 151 24.89 41.15 -29.90
C HIS A 151 24.92 42.53 -29.23
N ARG A 152 25.03 42.61 -27.89
CA ARG A 152 25.06 43.87 -27.14
C ARG A 152 26.15 44.82 -27.63
N ASP A 153 27.34 44.29 -27.88
CA ASP A 153 28.49 45.11 -28.30
C ASP A 153 28.29 45.66 -29.72
N TRP A 154 27.65 44.89 -30.60
CA TRP A 154 27.24 45.34 -31.94
C TRP A 154 26.17 46.43 -31.90
N ILE A 155 25.19 46.32 -30.99
CA ILE A 155 24.24 47.42 -30.73
C ILE A 155 24.99 48.66 -30.23
N GLY A 156 26.03 48.48 -29.41
CA GLY A 156 26.94 49.55 -28.99
C GLY A 156 27.67 50.23 -30.15
N ILE A 157 28.21 49.44 -31.09
CA ILE A 157 28.88 49.95 -32.31
C ILE A 157 27.88 50.70 -33.19
N PHE A 158 26.71 50.13 -33.43
CA PHE A 158 25.64 50.76 -34.20
C PHE A 158 25.23 52.10 -33.60
N ASN A 159 24.95 52.16 -32.29
CA ASN A 159 24.58 53.42 -31.62
C ASN A 159 25.67 54.48 -31.71
N ARG A 160 26.96 54.11 -31.65
CA ARG A 160 28.07 55.05 -31.85
C ARG A 160 28.11 55.60 -33.28
N LYS A 161 27.91 54.76 -34.29
CA LYS A 161 27.85 55.20 -35.71
C LYS A 161 26.64 56.08 -35.97
N LEU A 162 25.48 55.70 -35.42
CA LEU A 162 24.25 56.48 -35.51
C LEU A 162 24.40 57.86 -34.83
N LYS A 163 25.02 57.92 -33.63
CA LYS A 163 25.34 59.18 -32.94
C LYS A 163 26.21 60.11 -33.80
N LYS A 164 27.22 59.58 -34.50
CA LYS A 164 28.05 60.38 -35.41
C LYS A 164 27.26 60.95 -36.59
N LYS A 165 26.28 60.21 -37.11
CA LYS A 165 25.44 60.63 -38.25
C LYS A 165 24.36 61.64 -37.86
N LEU A 166 23.75 61.48 -36.68
CA LEU A 166 22.71 62.39 -36.15
C LEU A 166 23.28 63.67 -35.55
N GLY A 167 24.51 63.61 -35.05
CA GLY A 167 25.06 64.62 -34.15
C GLY A 167 24.77 64.26 -32.68
N GLU A 168 25.73 64.60 -31.82
CA GLU A 168 25.71 64.23 -30.41
C GLU A 168 24.50 64.77 -29.65
N ASN A 169 24.15 66.04 -29.87
CA ASN A 169 23.01 66.69 -29.19
C ASN A 169 21.69 66.00 -29.53
N VAL A 170 21.41 65.79 -30.82
CA VAL A 170 20.18 65.14 -31.28
C VAL A 170 20.08 63.70 -30.77
N PHE A 171 21.20 62.98 -30.75
CA PHE A 171 21.24 61.62 -30.20
C PHE A 171 20.95 61.58 -28.70
N ASN A 172 21.45 62.55 -27.93
CA ASN A 172 21.17 62.64 -26.50
C ASN A 172 19.70 63.01 -26.24
N GLU A 173 19.11 63.93 -27.01
CA GLU A 173 17.67 64.25 -26.95
C GLU A 173 16.80 63.00 -27.22
N ILE A 174 17.16 62.20 -28.22
CA ILE A 174 16.48 60.93 -28.52
C ILE A 174 16.56 59.97 -27.33
N LYS A 175 17.73 59.88 -26.68
CA LYS A 175 17.92 59.02 -25.51
C LYS A 175 17.07 59.48 -24.33
N GLU A 176 17.07 60.77 -24.03
CA GLU A 176 16.24 61.35 -22.98
C GLU A 176 14.76 61.12 -23.26
N ALA A 177 14.31 61.38 -24.49
CA ALA A 177 12.93 61.10 -24.91
C ALA A 177 12.57 59.61 -24.72
N MET A 178 13.47 58.68 -25.07
CA MET A 178 13.22 57.25 -24.83
C MET A 178 13.19 56.87 -23.35
N ASP A 179 14.06 57.45 -22.52
CA ASP A 179 14.03 57.23 -21.07
C ASP A 179 12.75 57.81 -20.45
N ASP A 180 12.30 59.00 -20.88
CA ASP A 180 11.03 59.61 -20.49
C ASP A 180 9.83 58.78 -20.94
N ALA A 181 9.83 58.27 -22.17
CA ALA A 181 8.79 57.38 -22.68
C ALA A 181 8.68 56.10 -21.84
N ARG A 182 9.82 55.60 -21.33
CA ARG A 182 9.84 54.42 -20.45
C ARG A 182 9.29 54.73 -19.06
N ILE A 183 9.62 55.89 -18.49
CA ILE A 183 9.24 56.27 -17.13
C ILE A 183 7.78 56.76 -17.08
N TYR A 184 7.39 57.61 -18.02
CA TYR A 184 6.12 58.35 -18.03
C TYR A 184 5.12 57.84 -19.07
N GLN A 185 5.45 56.80 -19.85
CA GLN A 185 4.60 56.22 -20.90
C GLN A 185 4.15 57.23 -21.97
N THR A 186 4.98 58.23 -22.25
CA THR A 186 4.72 59.25 -23.27
C THR A 186 4.95 58.71 -24.68
N ASP A 187 4.10 59.14 -25.62
CA ASP A 187 4.32 58.88 -27.04
C ASP A 187 5.35 59.88 -27.59
N ILE A 188 6.51 59.36 -27.99
CA ILE A 188 7.64 60.15 -28.49
C ILE A 188 7.75 60.16 -30.01
N THR A 189 6.85 59.47 -30.72
CA THR A 189 6.87 59.40 -32.19
C THR A 189 6.72 60.77 -32.85
N GLN A 190 6.13 61.74 -32.14
CA GLN A 190 5.98 63.12 -32.61
C GLN A 190 7.17 64.03 -32.29
N CYS A 191 8.19 63.56 -31.56
CA CYS A 191 9.38 64.37 -31.29
C CYS A 191 10.10 64.70 -32.60
N SER A 192 10.47 65.98 -32.79
CA SER A 192 11.29 66.40 -33.93
C SER A 192 12.62 65.65 -33.99
N CYS A 193 13.15 65.27 -32.83
CA CYS A 193 14.32 64.42 -32.66
C CYS A 193 14.12 63.00 -33.23
N VAL A 194 12.94 62.41 -33.05
CA VAL A 194 12.59 61.08 -33.56
C VAL A 194 12.39 61.08 -35.07
N LYS A 195 11.78 62.14 -35.63
CA LYS A 195 11.65 62.28 -37.09
C LYS A 195 13.01 62.30 -37.81
N LYS A 196 13.98 63.04 -37.25
CA LYS A 196 15.37 63.06 -37.76
C LYS A 196 16.04 61.68 -37.70
N LEU A 197 15.74 60.91 -36.65
CA LEU A 197 16.21 59.54 -36.52
C LEU A 197 15.59 58.64 -37.59
N GLU A 198 14.28 58.72 -37.79
CA GLU A 198 13.55 57.94 -38.81
C GLU A 198 14.14 58.15 -40.21
N GLU A 199 14.40 59.40 -40.61
CA GLU A 199 15.02 59.73 -41.91
C GLU A 199 16.39 59.04 -42.12
N ILE A 200 17.16 58.81 -41.06
CA ILE A 200 18.46 58.12 -41.14
C ILE A 200 18.27 56.61 -41.14
N LEU A 201 17.33 56.09 -40.37
CA LEU A 201 17.04 54.66 -40.28
C LEU A 201 16.41 54.12 -41.57
N GLU A 202 15.54 54.91 -42.23
CA GLU A 202 14.91 54.53 -43.49
C GLU A 202 15.94 54.26 -44.60
N LYS A 203 17.04 55.02 -44.63
CA LYS A 203 18.16 54.82 -45.58
C LYS A 203 18.84 53.45 -45.45
N VAL A 204 18.64 52.76 -44.34
CA VAL A 204 19.16 51.41 -44.08
C VAL A 204 18.05 50.38 -43.89
N GLY A 205 16.82 50.69 -44.27
CA GLY A 205 15.67 49.78 -44.17
C GLY A 205 15.28 49.45 -42.73
N MET A 206 15.57 50.34 -41.79
CA MET A 206 15.24 50.19 -40.37
C MET A 206 14.13 51.18 -39.99
N SER A 207 13.20 50.74 -39.15
CA SER A 207 12.16 51.60 -38.57
C SER A 207 12.55 52.10 -37.19
N PHE A 208 11.90 53.17 -36.70
CA PHE A 208 12.05 53.59 -35.31
C PHE A 208 11.72 52.47 -34.33
N LYS A 209 10.74 51.61 -34.64
CA LYS A 209 10.38 50.45 -33.83
C LYS A 209 11.52 49.42 -33.73
N ASP A 210 12.22 49.17 -34.82
CA ASP A 210 13.38 48.29 -34.83
C ASP A 210 14.50 48.87 -33.95
N PHE A 211 14.78 50.17 -34.09
CA PHE A 211 15.78 50.86 -33.28
C PHE A 211 15.44 50.86 -31.80
N LYS A 212 14.19 51.23 -31.44
CA LYS A 212 13.71 51.25 -30.06
C LYS A 212 13.90 49.88 -29.41
N LEU A 213 13.53 48.80 -30.11
CA LEU A 213 13.72 47.43 -29.63
C LEU A 213 15.20 47.13 -29.34
N LEU A 214 16.12 47.48 -30.25
CA LEU A 214 17.57 47.28 -30.06
C LEU A 214 18.12 48.13 -28.90
N PHE A 215 17.66 49.37 -28.78
CA PHE A 215 18.07 50.30 -27.74
C PHE A 215 17.69 49.78 -26.35
N GLU A 216 16.42 49.38 -26.16
CA GLU A 216 15.93 48.79 -24.91
C GLU A 216 16.63 47.47 -24.58
N THR A 217 16.84 46.62 -25.59
CA THR A 217 17.55 45.34 -25.46
C THR A 217 18.97 45.52 -24.91
N LYS A 218 19.69 46.56 -25.35
CA LYS A 218 21.02 46.89 -24.84
C LYS A 218 21.01 47.27 -23.35
N HIS A 219 19.95 47.94 -22.88
CA HIS A 219 19.79 48.32 -21.47
C HIS A 219 19.48 47.12 -20.56
N LEU A 220 18.80 46.10 -21.07
CA LEU A 220 18.47 44.88 -20.33
C LEU A 220 19.67 43.93 -20.14
N SER A 221 20.71 44.05 -20.98
CA SER A 221 21.92 43.26 -20.86
C SER A 221 22.81 43.78 -19.73
N ASN A 222 22.75 43.12 -18.57
CA ASN A 222 23.70 43.33 -17.46
C ASN A 222 25.16 43.33 -17.97
N GLU A 223 26.00 44.19 -17.41
CA GLU A 223 27.44 44.31 -17.74
C GLU A 223 28.24 43.01 -17.57
N LYS A 224 27.69 41.97 -16.92
CA LYS A 224 28.40 40.73 -16.57
C LYS A 224 28.55 39.70 -17.72
N PHE A 225 28.00 39.95 -18.91
CA PHE A 225 27.98 38.96 -20.00
C PHE A 225 28.78 39.44 -21.23
N HIS A 226 30.07 39.71 -21.04
CA HIS A 226 31.00 39.94 -22.15
C HIS A 226 31.41 38.62 -22.80
N LYS A 227 31.18 38.47 -24.12
CA LYS A 227 31.94 37.53 -24.94
C LYS A 227 33.01 38.31 -25.69
N SER A 228 34.20 37.70 -25.78
CA SER A 228 35.45 38.31 -26.26
C SER A 228 35.32 39.00 -27.63
N PRO A 229 36.14 40.05 -27.88
CA PRO A 229 36.01 40.99 -29.00
C PRO A 229 36.48 40.47 -30.38
N ASP A 230 36.80 39.18 -30.53
CA ASP A 230 37.47 38.67 -31.73
C ASP A 230 36.52 38.17 -32.84
N GLN A 231 35.21 38.45 -32.74
CA GLN A 231 34.24 38.06 -33.78
C GLN A 231 34.04 39.18 -34.80
N THR A 232 34.01 38.83 -36.10
CA THR A 232 33.70 39.80 -37.17
C THR A 232 32.19 40.01 -37.33
N ILE A 233 31.78 41.09 -38.01
CA ILE A 233 30.36 41.34 -38.35
C ILE A 233 29.76 40.12 -39.06
N LYS A 234 30.51 39.57 -40.03
CA LYS A 234 30.08 38.43 -40.84
C LYS A 234 29.86 37.18 -39.99
N ASP A 235 30.80 36.87 -39.08
CA ASP A 235 30.70 35.69 -38.21
C ASP A 235 29.47 35.75 -37.31
N VAL A 236 29.20 36.93 -36.73
CA VAL A 236 28.06 37.11 -35.83
C VAL A 236 26.74 37.13 -36.59
N LYS A 237 26.69 37.76 -37.77
CA LYS A 237 25.50 37.75 -38.64
C LYS A 237 25.18 36.33 -39.12
N GLU A 238 26.16 35.57 -39.55
CA GLU A 238 25.96 34.18 -39.93
C GLU A 238 25.53 33.32 -38.74
N GLN A 239 26.08 33.55 -37.55
CA GLN A 239 25.64 32.85 -36.34
C GLN A 239 24.19 33.18 -35.99
N LEU A 240 23.77 34.44 -36.11
CA LEU A 240 22.38 34.87 -35.90
C LEU A 240 21.41 34.20 -36.89
N LEU A 241 21.83 33.99 -38.13
CA LEU A 241 21.00 33.33 -39.15
C LEU A 241 20.98 31.80 -39.02
N ARG A 242 22.04 31.20 -38.45
CA ARG A 242 22.12 29.75 -38.20
C ARG A 242 21.39 29.31 -36.94
N ASP A 243 21.45 30.11 -35.87
CA ASP A 243 20.85 29.76 -34.58
C ASP A 243 19.30 29.82 -34.70
N SER A 244 18.62 28.77 -34.23
CA SER A 244 17.16 28.77 -34.11
C SER A 244 16.77 29.48 -32.82
N PHE A 245 15.89 30.48 -32.92
CA PHE A 245 15.39 31.25 -31.79
C PHE A 245 13.89 30.97 -31.55
N PRO A 246 13.43 31.05 -30.29
CA PRO A 246 11.99 31.02 -29.97
C PRO A 246 11.21 32.09 -30.73
N ASP A 247 9.92 31.85 -30.96
CA ASP A 247 9.05 32.74 -31.74
C ASP A 247 8.98 34.15 -31.14
N GLU A 248 9.02 34.25 -29.82
CA GLU A 248 9.00 35.49 -29.06
C GLU A 248 10.24 36.36 -29.35
N GLN A 249 11.34 35.77 -29.80
CA GLN A 249 12.60 36.46 -30.09
C GLN A 249 12.76 36.82 -31.58
N LYS A 250 11.85 36.38 -32.46
CA LYS A 250 11.92 36.64 -33.92
C LYS A 250 11.98 38.12 -34.26
N ASN A 251 11.25 38.96 -33.53
CA ASN A 251 11.26 40.41 -33.74
C ASN A 251 12.65 40.99 -33.49
N LEU A 252 13.32 40.56 -32.41
CA LEU A 252 14.66 41.02 -32.07
C LEU A 252 15.71 40.51 -33.08
N VAL A 253 15.60 39.25 -33.49
CA VAL A 253 16.46 38.68 -34.56
C VAL A 253 16.33 39.47 -35.86
N THR A 254 15.11 39.86 -36.21
CA THR A 254 14.83 40.69 -37.39
C THR A 254 15.49 42.07 -37.28
N SER A 255 15.32 42.74 -36.14
CA SER A 255 15.98 44.04 -35.89
C SER A 255 17.50 43.94 -35.89
N LEU A 256 18.07 42.88 -35.32
CA LEU A 256 19.52 42.63 -35.32
C LEU A 256 20.04 42.38 -36.74
N THR A 257 19.30 41.66 -37.57
CA THR A 257 19.65 41.44 -38.98
C THR A 257 19.70 42.77 -39.73
N LYS A 258 18.70 43.64 -39.54
CA LYS A 258 18.69 45.00 -40.10
C LYS A 258 19.86 45.84 -39.57
N LEU A 259 20.21 45.70 -38.30
CA LEU A 259 21.39 46.37 -37.73
C LEU A 259 22.68 45.96 -38.43
N PHE A 260 22.90 44.68 -38.69
CA PHE A 260 24.09 44.23 -39.39
C PHE A 260 24.14 44.75 -40.83
N ASN A 261 23.00 44.73 -41.55
CA ASN A 261 22.91 45.34 -42.88
C ASN A 261 23.22 46.85 -42.84
N ALA A 262 22.72 47.57 -41.84
CA ALA A 262 23.01 48.99 -41.67
C ALA A 262 24.50 49.26 -41.41
N LEU A 263 25.15 48.42 -40.60
CA LEU A 263 26.59 48.53 -40.35
C LEU A 263 27.42 48.29 -41.61
N GLU A 264 27.05 47.31 -42.44
CA GLU A 264 27.67 47.04 -43.75
C GLU A 264 27.50 48.22 -44.73
N ILE A 265 26.31 48.83 -44.78
CA ILE A 265 26.05 50.01 -45.63
C ILE A 265 26.89 51.21 -45.17
N TRP A 266 27.01 51.41 -43.86
CA TRP A 266 27.71 52.57 -43.32
C TRP A 266 29.22 52.42 -43.28
N ASP A 267 29.73 51.20 -43.40
CA ASP A 267 31.16 50.90 -43.32
C ASP A 267 31.47 49.59 -44.07
N PRO A 268 31.60 49.66 -45.41
CA PRO A 268 31.78 48.50 -46.26
C PRO A 268 33.19 47.88 -46.20
N HIS A 269 34.04 48.32 -45.26
CA HIS A 269 35.44 47.87 -45.12
C HIS A 269 35.71 47.09 -43.82
N HIS A 270 34.69 46.52 -43.20
CA HIS A 270 34.82 45.57 -42.09
C HIS A 270 34.63 44.12 -42.55
#